data_AF-A0A841JAF2-F1
#
_entry.id   AF-A0A841JAF2-F1
#
_cell.length_a   1.000
_cell.length_b   1.000
_cell.length_c   1.000
_cell.angle_alpha   90.00
_cell.angle_beta   90.00
_cell.angle_gamma   90.00
#
_symmetry.space_group_name_H-M   'P 1'
#
loop_
_entity.id
_entity.type
_entity.pdbx_description
1 polymer ?
#
loop_
_entity_poly.entity_id
_entity_poly.type
_entity_poly.pdbx_seq_one_letter_code
_entity_poly.pdbx_strand_id
1 'polypeptide(L)'
;MLTRAVAFYTDKIKDKVDWRLLTFLLLFLNVKLAIKIPVIILFSLWQFNFKFGFRFKDSRLPLFYPLIIVIVLVDWVIYQGYLSSHYNILLLTGIGFWFLCILAMHQIKLAVDNNPAEIVHQTITIFFVINALVSVLTLAVIILKTHTINPYTFQGEYQKYFINTGDYIRGIAFDTSITNSTLNAFGVIYFLTRKNAVMLLVCMAILLLTASNFINVVLLPILLLLFVFKTDRYQKSLVVVCLVFLVVFMAKISPQNNEYATQTLIHLFKKDKPVHIAAVPVNLMANWRITDRPDNTLTPEERKQKIATLYLDSVGRILDSIRESKRPKYIKNVYLANGGRIAITQPNLNDDYYQYKKETPVELFQLIGFIKSHKTALPMSGSGEYTYSMPGKAVGFLQTLSFFRAHLGKILTGTGMGNFSSKLAYRAVGSGFAGGYPSAYDYINHDFLVNHLDLYLYFYSKQTSFHSISNSTYSVYDQLLAEYGVLGLVLFIIFYLGFFAKHYQKLTYGLPILFLMLAVLLTDYWFEQLSVLVFFELLLLLNIKENKTVKPILQ
;
A
#
# COMPACT_ATOMS: atom_id res chain seq x y z
N MET A 1 39.92 17.22 -10.78
CA MET A 1 38.99 18.32 -10.39
C MET A 1 37.74 17.80 -9.70
N LEU A 2 37.04 16.79 -10.22
CA LEU A 2 35.84 16.21 -9.58
C LEU A 2 36.11 15.68 -8.15
N THR A 3 37.24 15.00 -7.93
CA THR A 3 37.64 14.46 -6.62
C THR A 3 37.95 15.54 -5.57
N ARG A 4 38.57 16.66 -5.97
CA ARG A 4 38.82 17.81 -5.08
C ARG A 4 37.54 18.59 -4.79
N ALA A 5 36.64 18.72 -5.76
CA ALA A 5 35.34 19.34 -5.55
C ALA A 5 34.48 18.49 -4.60
N VAL A 6 34.41 17.17 -4.81
CA VAL A 6 33.71 16.24 -3.93
C VAL A 6 34.30 16.30 -2.52
N ALA A 7 35.63 16.25 -2.37
CA ALA A 7 36.31 16.35 -1.06
C ALA A 7 35.99 17.67 -0.32
N PHE A 8 36.03 18.80 -1.02
CA PHE A 8 35.71 20.12 -0.47
C PHE A 8 34.26 20.23 0.00
N TYR A 9 33.30 19.68 -0.77
CA TYR A 9 31.90 19.68 -0.38
C TYR A 9 31.61 18.66 0.74
N THR A 10 32.29 17.50 0.77
CA THR A 10 32.14 16.53 1.86
C THR A 10 32.60 17.10 3.19
N ASP A 11 33.73 17.82 3.23
CA ASP A 11 34.22 18.42 4.49
C ASP A 11 33.27 19.51 5.01
N LYS A 12 32.63 20.27 4.11
CA LYS A 12 31.66 21.31 4.48
C LYS A 12 30.31 20.76 4.97
N ILE A 13 29.97 19.53 4.57
CA ILE A 13 28.71 18.84 4.92
C ILE A 13 28.89 17.96 6.15
N LYS A 14 30.11 17.45 6.41
CA LYS A 14 30.40 16.47 7.46
C LYS A 14 29.88 16.87 8.85
N ASP A 15 30.09 18.13 9.23
CA ASP A 15 29.70 18.65 10.55
C ASP A 15 28.26 19.21 10.60
N LYS A 16 27.56 19.21 9.46
CA LYS A 16 26.20 19.75 9.32
C LYS A 16 25.13 18.67 9.24
N VAL A 17 25.52 17.41 9.27
CA VAL A 17 24.64 16.25 9.05
C VAL A 17 24.85 15.25 10.15
N ASP A 18 23.76 14.78 10.75
CA ASP A 18 23.80 13.58 11.57
C ASP A 18 23.84 12.36 10.65
N TRP A 19 25.06 11.89 10.37
CA TRP A 19 25.31 10.70 9.55
C TRP A 19 24.80 9.42 10.20
N ARG A 20 24.72 9.38 11.54
CA ARG A 20 24.18 8.22 12.25
C ARG A 20 22.69 8.13 11.98
N LEU A 21 21.95 9.23 12.19
CA LEU A 21 20.52 9.29 11.86
C LEU A 21 20.28 9.02 10.38
N LEU A 22 21.06 9.61 9.47
CA LEU A 22 20.90 9.39 8.03
C LEU A 22 21.05 7.90 7.68
N THR A 23 22.12 7.26 8.17
CA THR A 23 22.39 5.84 7.91
C THR A 23 21.31 4.95 8.52
N PHE A 24 20.85 5.27 9.75
CA PHE A 24 19.74 4.59 10.38
C PHE A 24 18.48 4.66 9.50
N LEU A 25 18.10 5.85 9.03
CA LEU A 25 16.92 6.02 8.18
C LEU A 25 17.04 5.26 6.85
N LEU A 26 18.19 5.36 6.17
CA LEU A 26 18.39 4.69 4.87
C LEU A 26 18.31 3.17 4.96
N LEU A 27 18.76 2.57 6.08
CA LEU A 27 18.73 1.12 6.26
C LEU A 27 17.43 0.63 6.91
N PHE A 28 16.94 1.33 7.93
CA PHE A 28 15.77 0.90 8.71
C PHE A 28 14.46 1.05 7.94
N LEU A 29 14.34 2.02 7.03
CA LEU A 29 13.12 2.20 6.22
C LEU A 29 12.95 1.12 5.16
N ASN A 30 13.91 0.23 4.95
CA ASN A 30 13.78 -0.91 4.06
C ASN A 30 12.60 -1.82 4.48
N VAL A 31 11.83 -2.32 3.50
CA VAL A 31 10.68 -3.23 3.71
C VAL A 31 11.05 -4.52 4.45
N LYS A 32 12.26 -5.05 4.22
CA LYS A 32 12.61 -6.39 4.70
C LYS A 32 12.89 -6.37 6.19
N LEU A 33 12.13 -7.17 6.95
CA LEU A 33 12.36 -7.39 8.37
C LEU A 33 13.78 -7.89 8.68
N ALA A 34 14.34 -8.73 7.81
CA ALA A 34 15.71 -9.23 7.88
C ALA A 34 16.78 -8.14 7.82
N ILE A 35 16.43 -6.94 7.35
CA ILE A 35 17.31 -5.76 7.38
C ILE A 35 17.02 -4.91 8.62
N LYS A 36 15.74 -4.69 8.95
CA LYS A 36 15.32 -3.87 10.11
C LYS A 36 15.89 -4.38 11.44
N ILE A 37 15.90 -5.71 11.68
CA ILE A 37 16.36 -6.32 12.93
C ILE A 37 17.89 -6.10 13.14
N PRO A 38 18.77 -6.47 12.20
CA PRO A 38 20.20 -6.18 12.36
C PRO A 38 20.51 -4.69 12.52
N VAL A 39 19.80 -3.83 11.78
CA VAL A 39 19.98 -2.37 11.87
C VAL A 39 19.64 -1.87 13.27
N ILE A 40 18.49 -2.26 13.84
CA ILE A 40 18.12 -1.80 15.17
C ILE A 40 19.07 -2.32 16.25
N ILE A 41 19.55 -3.57 16.12
CA ILE A 41 20.54 -4.14 17.04
C ILE A 41 21.84 -3.35 16.96
N LEU A 42 22.38 -3.15 15.75
CA LEU A 42 23.63 -2.42 15.52
C LEU A 42 23.55 -1.00 16.08
N PHE A 43 22.46 -0.27 15.81
CA PHE A 43 22.30 1.09 16.31
C PHE A 43 22.05 1.16 17.82
N SER A 44 21.37 0.16 18.39
CA SER A 44 21.18 0.08 19.85
C SER A 44 22.49 -0.24 20.58
N LEU A 45 23.40 -1.00 19.95
CA LEU A 45 24.74 -1.25 20.47
C LEU A 45 25.66 -0.03 20.28
N TRP A 46 25.59 0.62 19.11
CA TRP A 46 26.41 1.81 18.81
C TRP A 46 26.04 3.02 19.70
N GLN A 47 24.74 3.19 19.97
CA GLN A 47 24.24 4.25 20.84
C GLN A 47 23.57 3.65 22.09
N PHE A 48 24.37 2.95 22.88
CA PHE A 48 23.92 2.25 24.07
C PHE A 48 23.31 3.21 25.10
N ASN A 49 21.98 3.28 25.12
CA ASN A 49 21.23 4.07 26.08
C ASN A 49 19.80 3.52 26.16
N PHE A 50 19.49 2.69 27.17
CA PHE A 50 18.14 2.14 27.36
C PHE A 50 17.27 2.97 28.32
N LYS A 51 17.53 4.27 28.46
CA LYS A 51 16.69 5.20 29.23
C LYS A 51 15.46 5.60 28.41
N PHE A 52 14.50 4.69 28.28
CA PHE A 52 13.27 4.93 27.51
C PHE A 52 12.44 6.08 28.08
N GLY A 53 12.38 6.21 29.41
CA GLY A 53 11.70 7.33 30.08
C GLY A 53 10.17 7.29 30.00
N PHE A 54 9.58 6.09 30.01
CA PHE A 54 8.13 5.90 30.10
C PHE A 54 7.60 6.37 31.48
N ARG A 55 6.69 7.35 31.47
CA ARG A 55 6.05 7.90 32.67
C ARG A 55 4.64 8.39 32.33
N PHE A 56 3.66 8.23 33.24
CA PHE A 56 2.29 8.74 33.03
C PHE A 56 2.24 10.26 32.84
N LYS A 57 3.14 11.00 33.49
CA LYS A 57 3.32 12.43 33.31
C LYS A 57 4.64 12.70 32.61
N ASP A 58 4.61 13.54 31.57
CA ASP A 58 5.79 13.97 30.82
C ASP A 58 6.67 12.81 30.30
N SER A 59 6.03 11.75 29.80
CA SER A 59 6.72 10.63 29.16
C SER A 59 7.64 11.13 28.04
N ARG A 60 8.83 10.53 27.92
CA ARG A 60 9.76 10.81 26.81
C ARG A 60 9.28 10.19 25.50
N LEU A 61 8.66 9.01 25.57
CA LEU A 61 8.12 8.24 24.45
C LEU A 61 6.62 7.96 24.65
N PRO A 62 5.83 7.72 23.59
CA PRO A 62 4.41 7.39 23.70
C PRO A 62 4.18 6.14 24.58
N LEU A 63 3.31 6.25 25.60
CA LEU A 63 2.96 5.12 26.48
C LEU A 63 2.12 4.04 25.77
N PHE A 64 1.58 4.36 24.60
CA PHE A 64 0.86 3.42 23.76
C PHE A 64 1.65 2.12 23.54
N TYR A 65 2.94 2.23 23.21
CA TYR A 65 3.77 1.08 22.86
C TYR A 65 3.95 0.03 23.98
N PRO A 66 4.26 0.38 25.24
CA PRO A 66 4.26 -0.62 26.30
C PRO A 66 2.86 -1.06 26.72
N LEU A 67 1.87 -0.17 26.71
CA LEU A 67 0.52 -0.50 27.18
C LEU A 67 -0.23 -1.44 26.23
N ILE A 68 0.02 -1.37 24.91
CA ILE A 68 -0.60 -2.28 23.95
C ILE A 68 -0.13 -3.73 24.16
N ILE A 69 1.12 -3.93 24.60
CA ILE A 69 1.64 -5.26 24.98
C ILE A 69 0.91 -5.78 26.22
N VAL A 70 0.68 -4.91 27.21
CA VAL A 70 -0.04 -5.28 28.44
C VAL A 70 -1.46 -5.78 28.12
N ILE A 71 -2.19 -5.12 27.20
CA ILE A 71 -3.52 -5.57 26.78
C ILE A 71 -3.48 -7.01 26.26
N VAL A 72 -2.53 -7.33 25.39
CA VAL A 72 -2.46 -8.68 24.80
C VAL A 72 -2.08 -9.72 25.83
N LEU A 73 -1.18 -9.39 26.77
CA LEU A 73 -0.85 -10.30 27.86
C LEU A 73 -2.05 -10.57 28.78
N VAL A 74 -2.86 -9.54 29.04
CA VAL A 74 -4.12 -9.69 29.80
C VAL A 74 -5.11 -10.57 29.03
N ASP A 75 -5.31 -10.34 27.73
CA ASP A 75 -6.16 -11.22 26.89
C ASP A 75 -5.67 -12.67 26.90
N TRP A 76 -4.36 -12.87 26.73
CA TRP A 76 -3.72 -14.19 26.72
C TRP A 76 -3.96 -14.97 28.03
N VAL A 77 -3.95 -14.29 29.18
CA VAL A 77 -4.26 -14.91 30.48
C VAL A 77 -5.75 -15.18 30.63
N ILE A 78 -6.61 -14.17 30.38
CA ILE A 78 -8.06 -14.27 30.59
C ILE A 78 -8.67 -15.38 29.72
N TYR A 79 -8.24 -15.48 28.47
CA TYR A 79 -8.78 -16.43 27.50
C TYR A 79 -7.91 -17.68 27.33
N GLN A 80 -7.01 -17.93 28.28
CA GLN A 80 -6.20 -19.16 28.35
C GLN A 80 -5.40 -19.45 27.08
N GLY A 81 -4.94 -18.41 26.38
CA GLY A 81 -4.13 -18.54 25.17
C GLY A 81 -2.83 -19.32 25.40
N TYR A 82 -2.34 -19.35 26.65
CA TYR A 82 -1.14 -20.08 27.06
C TYR A 82 -1.20 -21.59 26.81
N LEU A 83 -2.40 -22.16 26.66
CA LEU A 83 -2.59 -23.58 26.38
C LEU A 83 -2.15 -23.99 24.97
N SER A 84 -2.07 -23.05 24.02
CA SER A 84 -1.65 -23.34 22.64
C SER A 84 -0.21 -22.91 22.40
N SER A 85 0.69 -23.89 22.24
CA SER A 85 2.11 -23.64 21.92
C SER A 85 2.29 -22.87 20.61
N HIS A 86 1.47 -23.15 19.59
CA HIS A 86 1.50 -22.45 18.31
C HIS A 86 1.14 -20.96 18.48
N TYR A 87 0.09 -20.68 19.26
CA TYR A 87 -0.32 -19.31 19.56
C TYR A 87 0.72 -18.57 20.41
N ASN A 88 1.40 -19.26 21.34
CA ASN A 88 2.45 -18.66 22.15
C ASN A 88 3.62 -18.14 21.28
N ILE A 89 4.02 -18.87 20.23
CA ILE A 89 5.05 -18.41 19.30
C ILE A 89 4.56 -17.21 18.48
N LEU A 90 3.30 -17.21 18.06
CA LEU A 90 2.67 -16.08 17.38
C LEU A 90 2.69 -14.82 18.25
N LEU A 91 2.26 -14.96 19.50
CA LEU A 91 2.23 -13.90 20.50
C LEU A 91 3.63 -13.32 20.74
N LEU A 92 4.63 -14.18 20.97
CA LEU A 92 6.02 -13.75 21.16
C LEU A 92 6.55 -13.00 19.94
N THR A 93 6.20 -13.45 18.74
CA THR A 93 6.60 -12.79 17.49
C THR A 93 6.03 -11.38 17.41
N GLY A 94 4.74 -11.19 17.67
CA GLY A 94 4.13 -9.86 17.58
C GLY A 94 4.47 -8.94 18.77
N ILE A 95 4.74 -9.48 19.97
CA ILE A 95 5.39 -8.72 21.05
C ILE A 95 6.76 -8.22 20.59
N GLY A 96 7.53 -9.07 19.88
CA GLY A 96 8.79 -8.68 19.22
C GLY A 96 8.61 -7.50 18.27
N PHE A 97 7.54 -7.46 17.48
CA PHE A 97 7.24 -6.33 16.59
C PHE A 97 6.96 -5.02 17.36
N TRP A 98 6.25 -5.08 18.49
CA TRP A 98 6.08 -3.90 19.34
C TRP A 98 7.38 -3.43 19.98
N PHE A 99 8.25 -4.36 20.41
CA PHE A 99 9.60 -4.00 20.86
C PHE A 99 10.42 -3.33 19.77
N LEU A 100 10.35 -3.79 18.52
CA LEU A 100 10.99 -3.11 17.40
C LEU A 100 10.48 -1.67 17.22
N CYS A 101 9.17 -1.45 17.39
CA CYS A 101 8.61 -0.10 17.34
C CYS A 101 9.15 0.80 18.48
N ILE A 102 9.21 0.28 19.71
CA ILE A 102 9.78 1.00 20.87
C ILE A 102 11.23 1.39 20.60
N LEU A 103 12.04 0.44 20.13
CA LEU A 103 13.45 0.67 19.86
C LEU A 103 13.62 1.69 18.72
N ALA A 104 12.86 1.59 17.63
CA ALA A 104 12.96 2.51 16.52
C ALA A 104 12.59 3.95 16.92
N MET A 105 11.47 4.12 17.63
CA MET A 105 11.04 5.41 18.18
C MET A 105 12.06 5.98 19.17
N HIS A 106 12.69 5.10 19.95
CA HIS A 106 13.76 5.50 20.87
C HIS A 106 15.02 6.01 20.14
N GLN A 107 15.44 5.35 19.06
CA GLN A 107 16.61 5.77 18.27
C GLN A 107 16.40 7.14 17.63
N ILE A 108 15.26 7.38 16.99
CA ILE A 108 14.96 8.71 16.41
C ILE A 108 14.83 9.78 17.50
N LYS A 109 14.26 9.45 18.67
CA LYS A 109 14.18 10.39 19.79
C LYS A 109 15.56 10.75 20.33
N LEU A 110 16.48 9.80 20.42
CA LEU A 110 17.86 10.07 20.82
C LEU A 110 18.56 10.99 19.81
N ALA A 111 18.38 10.76 18.51
CA ALA A 111 18.94 11.61 17.47
C ALA A 111 18.39 13.05 17.57
N VAL A 112 17.07 13.21 17.78
CA VAL A 112 16.46 14.53 17.98
C VAL A 112 16.91 15.18 19.28
N ASP A 113 17.11 14.43 20.37
CA ASP A 113 17.54 15.01 21.65
C ASP A 113 19.00 15.50 21.58
N ASN A 114 19.89 14.69 21.00
CA ASN A 114 21.34 14.92 21.04
C ASN A 114 21.84 15.93 20.00
N ASN A 115 21.10 16.19 18.92
CA ASN A 115 21.54 17.08 17.84
C ASN A 115 20.71 18.36 17.79
N PRO A 116 21.29 19.53 17.47
CA PRO A 116 20.53 20.75 17.21
C PRO A 116 19.55 20.56 16.03
N ALA A 117 18.46 21.31 16.03
CA ALA A 117 17.38 21.14 15.05
C ALA A 117 17.88 21.33 13.61
N GLU A 118 18.82 22.26 13.41
CA GLU A 118 19.45 22.56 12.12
C GLU A 118 20.16 21.35 11.50
N ILE A 119 20.86 20.57 12.31
CA ILE A 119 21.56 19.35 11.84
C ILE A 119 20.55 18.29 11.41
N VAL A 120 19.49 18.08 12.21
CA VAL A 120 18.43 17.12 11.88
C VAL A 120 17.69 17.54 10.60
N HIS A 121 17.42 18.84 10.43
CA HIS A 121 16.83 19.38 9.19
C HIS A 121 17.68 19.10 7.95
N GLN A 122 19.00 19.28 8.06
CA GLN A 122 19.92 19.01 6.97
C GLN A 122 19.95 17.51 6.65
N THR A 123 19.96 16.65 7.67
CA THR A 123 19.83 15.19 7.52
C THR A 123 18.55 14.81 6.78
N ILE A 124 17.39 15.35 7.17
CA ILE A 124 16.10 15.12 6.50
C ILE A 124 16.15 15.60 5.04
N THR A 125 16.79 16.74 4.78
CA THR A 125 16.91 17.28 3.42
C THR A 125 17.73 16.35 2.53
N ILE A 126 18.88 15.86 3.02
CA ILE A 126 19.72 14.90 2.29
C ILE A 126 19.00 13.58 2.08
N PHE A 127 18.25 13.11 3.08
CA PHE A 127 17.40 11.92 2.96
C PHE A 127 16.43 12.05 1.77
N PHE A 128 15.74 13.19 1.63
CA PHE A 128 14.83 13.42 0.51
C PHE A 128 15.55 13.50 -0.84
N VAL A 129 16.76 14.08 -0.88
CA VAL A 129 17.59 14.09 -2.10
C VAL A 129 17.94 12.66 -2.51
N ILE A 130 18.39 11.81 -1.58
CA ILE A 130 18.70 10.41 -1.87
C ILE A 130 17.45 9.66 -2.35
N ASN A 131 16.30 9.88 -1.70
CA ASN A 131 15.04 9.25 -2.11
C ASN A 131 14.59 9.67 -3.52
N ALA A 132 14.75 10.94 -3.87
CA ALA A 132 14.48 11.43 -5.21
C ALA A 132 15.41 10.81 -6.25
N LEU A 133 16.72 10.73 -5.96
CA LEU A 133 17.69 10.10 -6.85
C LEU A 133 17.38 8.62 -7.12
N VAL A 134 17.06 7.84 -6.08
CA VAL A 134 16.67 6.43 -6.23
C VAL A 134 15.39 6.28 -7.05
N SER A 135 14.40 7.16 -6.81
CA SER A 135 13.14 7.16 -7.55
C SER A 135 13.35 7.48 -9.04
N VAL A 136 14.15 8.51 -9.35
CA VAL A 136 14.48 8.90 -10.73
C VAL A 136 15.31 7.82 -11.42
N LEU A 137 16.27 7.20 -10.74
CA LEU A 137 17.07 6.11 -11.30
C LEU A 137 16.18 4.90 -11.63
N THR A 138 15.21 4.59 -10.77
CA THR A 138 14.24 3.51 -11.03
C THR A 138 13.42 3.81 -12.29
N LEU A 139 12.92 5.05 -12.43
CA LEU A 139 12.22 5.48 -13.64
C LEU A 139 13.12 5.42 -14.88
N ALA A 140 14.37 5.86 -14.77
CA ALA A 140 15.33 5.81 -15.88
C ALA A 140 15.57 4.36 -16.34
N VAL A 141 15.69 3.41 -15.42
CA VAL A 141 15.79 1.97 -15.75
C VAL A 141 14.55 1.48 -16.49
N ILE A 142 13.35 1.93 -16.09
CA ILE A 142 12.09 1.58 -16.78
C ILE A 142 12.05 2.19 -18.19
N ILE A 143 12.45 3.46 -18.35
CA ILE A 143 12.53 4.14 -19.65
C ILE A 143 13.49 3.40 -20.59
N LEU A 144 14.67 3.01 -20.08
CA LEU A 144 15.65 2.24 -20.85
C LEU A 144 15.11 0.87 -21.26
N LYS A 145 14.39 0.18 -20.36
CA LYS A 145 13.82 -1.14 -20.64
C LYS A 145 12.66 -1.09 -21.65
N THR A 146 11.79 -0.09 -21.53
CA THR A 146 10.61 0.06 -22.39
C THR A 146 10.93 0.74 -23.72
N HIS A 147 12.10 1.37 -23.84
CA HIS A 147 12.46 2.26 -24.95
C HIS A 147 11.45 3.39 -25.19
N THR A 148 10.76 3.84 -24.13
CA THR A 148 9.79 4.93 -24.19
C THR A 148 10.10 6.01 -23.16
N ILE A 149 10.04 7.28 -23.57
CA ILE A 149 10.27 8.42 -22.67
C ILE A 149 9.18 8.50 -21.59
N ASN A 150 7.92 8.22 -21.97
CA ASN A 150 6.79 8.19 -21.05
C ASN A 150 6.27 6.75 -20.84
N PRO A 151 6.82 6.01 -19.85
CA PRO A 151 6.41 4.64 -19.58
C PRO A 151 4.96 4.52 -19.08
N TYR A 152 4.35 5.61 -18.59
CA TYR A 152 2.93 5.60 -18.17
C TYR A 152 1.95 5.40 -19.34
N THR A 153 2.42 5.57 -20.57
CA THR A 153 1.66 5.32 -21.79
C THR A 153 2.12 4.05 -22.53
N PHE A 154 3.08 3.32 -21.96
CA PHE A 154 3.63 2.12 -22.57
C PHE A 154 2.66 0.95 -22.44
N GLN A 155 2.14 0.46 -23.57
CA GLN A 155 1.18 -0.64 -23.64
C GLN A 155 1.80 -2.02 -23.92
N GLY A 156 3.13 -2.09 -24.09
CA GLY A 156 3.84 -3.36 -24.25
C GLY A 156 3.92 -4.18 -22.96
N GLU A 157 4.45 -5.41 -23.04
CA GLU A 157 4.57 -6.34 -21.90
C GLU A 157 3.25 -6.56 -21.12
N TYR A 158 2.12 -6.68 -21.82
CA TYR A 158 0.79 -6.79 -21.19
C TYR A 158 0.50 -5.63 -20.23
N GLN A 159 0.86 -4.41 -20.63
CA GLN A 159 0.67 -3.19 -19.85
C GLN A 159 1.32 -3.21 -18.46
N LYS A 160 2.44 -3.94 -18.30
CA LYS A 160 3.20 -3.98 -17.05
C LYS A 160 3.51 -2.59 -16.51
N TYR A 161 3.97 -1.68 -17.37
CA TYR A 161 4.32 -0.32 -16.98
C TYR A 161 3.08 0.57 -17.03
N PHE A 162 2.54 1.04 -18.15
CA PHE A 162 1.23 1.76 -18.24
C PHE A 162 0.74 2.49 -16.96
N ILE A 163 -0.47 2.20 -16.48
CA ILE A 163 -1.03 2.76 -15.24
C ILE A 163 -0.25 2.33 -13.97
N ASN A 164 0.39 1.16 -14.00
CA ASN A 164 1.13 0.56 -12.89
C ASN A 164 2.59 1.05 -12.79
N THR A 165 3.02 1.99 -13.64
CA THR A 165 4.43 2.43 -13.71
C THR A 165 4.87 2.96 -12.35
N GLY A 166 3.97 3.69 -11.68
CA GLY A 166 4.17 4.24 -10.35
C GLY A 166 4.43 3.17 -9.28
N ASP A 167 3.86 1.97 -9.41
CA ASP A 167 4.02 0.85 -8.46
C ASP A 167 5.45 0.32 -8.36
N TYR A 168 6.26 0.61 -9.38
CA TYR A 168 7.68 0.27 -9.39
C TYR A 168 8.55 1.36 -8.77
N ILE A 169 8.06 2.59 -8.58
CA ILE A 169 8.81 3.72 -8.03
C ILE A 169 8.72 3.71 -6.50
N ARG A 170 9.43 2.75 -5.89
CA ARG A 170 9.36 2.41 -4.45
C ARG A 170 10.28 3.23 -3.55
N GLY A 171 11.13 4.08 -4.13
CA GLY A 171 12.09 4.91 -3.38
C GLY A 171 13.05 4.07 -2.53
N ILE A 172 13.61 4.68 -1.49
CA ILE A 172 14.58 4.02 -0.59
C ILE A 172 13.96 2.93 0.30
N ALA A 173 12.64 2.91 0.46
CA ALA A 173 11.97 1.94 1.30
C ALA A 173 11.90 0.56 0.63
N PHE A 174 11.96 0.52 -0.71
CA PHE A 174 11.82 -0.70 -1.53
C PHE A 174 10.53 -1.48 -1.28
N ASP A 175 9.53 -0.83 -0.71
CA ASP A 175 8.24 -1.40 -0.31
C ASP A 175 7.20 -1.22 -1.42
N THR A 176 6.16 -0.42 -1.17
CA THR A 176 5.11 -0.08 -2.11
C THR A 176 5.27 1.35 -2.61
N SER A 177 4.64 1.67 -3.75
CA SER A 177 4.48 3.05 -4.24
C SER A 177 3.79 3.93 -3.21
N ILE A 178 2.85 3.39 -2.44
CA ILE A 178 2.14 4.09 -1.37
C ILE A 178 3.12 4.59 -0.30
N THR A 179 4.05 3.74 0.15
CA THR A 179 5.07 4.11 1.13
C THR A 179 5.94 5.28 0.64
N ASN A 180 6.44 5.19 -0.59
CA ASN A 180 7.25 6.28 -1.18
C ASN A 180 6.42 7.56 -1.40
N SER A 181 5.17 7.42 -1.85
CA SER A 181 4.25 8.54 -2.05
C SER A 181 3.97 9.25 -0.72
N THR A 182 3.78 8.50 0.37
CA THR A 182 3.54 9.06 1.71
C THR A 182 4.76 9.82 2.22
N LEU A 183 5.96 9.27 2.08
CA LEU A 183 7.20 9.97 2.46
C LEU A 183 7.34 11.29 1.70
N ASN A 184 7.09 11.28 0.38
CA ASN A 184 7.15 12.51 -0.42
C ASN A 184 6.02 13.50 -0.10
N ALA A 185 4.82 13.03 0.26
CA ALA A 185 3.75 13.90 0.74
C ALA A 185 4.13 14.58 2.09
N PHE A 186 4.81 13.87 3.00
CA PHE A 186 5.44 14.51 4.16
C PHE A 186 6.45 15.58 3.74
N GLY A 187 7.28 15.29 2.74
CA GLY A 187 8.23 16.24 2.16
C GLY A 187 7.56 17.49 1.58
N VAL A 188 6.47 17.35 0.82
CA VAL A 188 5.70 18.47 0.26
C VAL A 188 5.21 19.39 1.38
N ILE A 189 4.58 18.83 2.41
CA ILE A 189 4.08 19.61 3.56
C ILE A 189 5.24 20.27 4.32
N TYR A 190 6.28 19.50 4.63
CA TYR A 190 7.44 19.95 5.39
C TYR A 190 8.17 21.11 4.68
N PHE A 191 8.53 20.95 3.41
CA PHE A 191 9.25 21.97 2.65
C PHE A 191 8.38 23.18 2.28
N LEU A 192 7.04 23.02 2.18
CA LEU A 192 6.11 24.14 2.02
C LEU A 192 6.19 25.08 3.22
N THR A 193 6.08 24.54 4.44
CA THR A 193 6.15 25.35 5.66
C THR A 193 7.51 26.02 5.84
N ARG A 194 8.58 25.39 5.35
CA ARG A 194 9.96 25.90 5.40
C ARG A 194 10.35 26.79 4.22
N LYS A 195 9.41 27.07 3.29
CA LYS A 195 9.62 27.92 2.10
C LYS A 195 10.74 27.44 1.16
N ASN A 196 11.11 26.17 1.22
CA ASN A 196 12.11 25.58 0.32
C ASN A 196 11.42 25.08 -0.96
N ALA A 197 11.24 25.97 -1.92
CA ALA A 197 10.51 25.68 -3.16
C ALA A 197 11.16 24.56 -3.98
N VAL A 198 12.48 24.49 -4.04
CA VAL A 198 13.19 23.47 -4.83
C VAL A 198 12.87 22.08 -4.29
N MET A 199 13.05 21.85 -2.99
CA MET A 199 12.79 20.54 -2.39
C MET A 199 11.30 20.21 -2.37
N LEU A 200 10.43 21.20 -2.20
CA LEU A 200 8.98 21.02 -2.33
C LEU A 200 8.61 20.48 -3.72
N LEU A 201 9.14 21.08 -4.79
CA LEU A 201 8.84 20.66 -6.16
C LEU A 201 9.44 19.31 -6.48
N VAL A 202 10.64 19.00 -5.96
CA VAL A 202 11.23 17.65 -6.07
C VAL A 202 10.32 16.62 -5.40
N CYS A 203 9.91 16.84 -4.15
CA CYS A 203 9.00 15.93 -3.45
C CYS A 203 7.66 15.79 -4.18
N MET A 204 7.10 16.89 -4.70
CA MET A 204 5.85 16.85 -5.47
C MET A 204 6.02 16.05 -6.77
N ALA A 205 7.12 16.23 -7.49
CA ALA A 205 7.40 15.47 -8.70
C ALA A 205 7.52 13.97 -8.42
N ILE A 206 8.29 13.58 -7.39
CA ILE A 206 8.43 12.16 -7.02
C ILE A 206 7.09 11.58 -6.54
N LEU A 207 6.33 12.32 -5.72
CA LEU A 207 4.99 11.94 -5.31
C LEU A 207 4.11 11.61 -6.52
N LEU A 208 4.07 12.49 -7.52
CA LEU A 208 3.26 12.28 -8.72
C LEU A 208 3.74 11.09 -9.54
N LEU A 209 5.05 10.91 -9.67
CA LEU A 209 5.62 9.74 -10.35
C LEU A 209 5.20 8.41 -9.71
N THR A 210 4.98 8.35 -8.39
CA THR A 210 4.43 7.12 -7.78
C THR A 210 3.00 6.81 -8.20
N ALA A 211 2.28 7.76 -8.81
CA ALA A 211 0.89 7.65 -9.27
C ALA A 211 -0.12 7.16 -8.20
N SER A 212 0.17 7.38 -6.92
CA SER A 212 -0.69 6.97 -5.81
C SER A 212 -1.93 7.88 -5.71
N ASN A 213 -3.03 7.45 -6.35
CA ASN A 213 -4.31 8.19 -6.34
C ASN A 213 -4.82 8.44 -4.91
N PHE A 214 -4.67 7.46 -4.00
CA PHE A 214 -5.07 7.60 -2.61
C PHE A 214 -4.34 8.77 -1.91
N ILE A 215 -3.00 8.82 -1.99
CA ILE A 215 -2.24 9.88 -1.32
C ILE A 215 -2.49 11.24 -1.97
N ASN A 216 -2.65 11.31 -3.29
CA ASN A 216 -3.02 12.55 -3.97
C ASN A 216 -4.38 13.07 -3.48
N VAL A 217 -5.40 12.21 -3.40
CA VAL A 217 -6.74 12.58 -2.90
C VAL A 217 -6.69 13.05 -1.45
N VAL A 218 -5.89 12.41 -0.59
CA VAL A 218 -5.72 12.82 0.82
C VAL A 218 -4.93 14.12 0.96
N LEU A 219 -3.92 14.35 0.11
CA LEU A 219 -3.08 15.55 0.18
C LEU A 219 -3.83 16.81 -0.26
N LEU A 220 -4.77 16.71 -1.20
CA LEU A 220 -5.57 17.83 -1.70
C LEU A 220 -6.29 18.64 -0.61
N PRO A 221 -7.14 18.05 0.26
CA PRO A 221 -7.80 18.79 1.34
C PRO A 221 -6.80 19.37 2.35
N ILE A 222 -5.65 18.72 2.56
CA ILE A 222 -4.60 19.23 3.44
C ILE A 222 -3.95 20.50 2.84
N LEU A 223 -3.62 20.48 1.55
CA LEU A 223 -3.09 21.64 0.85
C LEU A 223 -4.12 22.78 0.82
N LEU A 224 -5.41 22.47 0.64
CA LEU A 224 -6.49 23.46 0.71
C LEU A 224 -6.60 24.09 2.09
N LEU A 225 -6.55 23.28 3.16
CA LEU A 225 -6.56 23.79 4.54
C LEU A 225 -5.34 24.70 4.80
N LEU A 226 -4.15 24.28 4.35
CA LEU A 226 -2.94 25.08 4.45
C LEU A 226 -3.06 26.41 3.69
N PHE A 227 -3.63 26.39 2.49
CA PHE A 227 -3.88 27.57 1.66
C PHE A 227 -4.80 28.59 2.34
N VAL A 228 -5.84 28.11 3.04
CA VAL A 228 -6.81 28.98 3.71
C VAL A 228 -6.25 29.56 5.02
N PHE A 229 -5.70 28.72 5.90
CA PHE A 229 -5.53 29.11 7.31
C PHE A 229 -4.08 29.34 7.79
N LYS A 230 -3.06 28.80 7.12
CA LYS A 230 -1.71 28.64 7.71
C LYS A 230 -0.55 29.07 6.81
N THR A 231 -0.81 29.71 5.68
CA THR A 231 0.22 30.05 4.69
C THR A 231 0.22 31.53 4.29
N ASP A 232 1.42 32.05 4.01
CA ASP A 232 1.59 33.40 3.45
C ASP A 232 1.42 33.42 1.92
N ARG A 233 1.48 34.62 1.30
CA ARG A 233 1.30 34.77 -0.15
C ARG A 233 2.27 33.90 -0.97
N TYR A 234 3.52 33.77 -0.54
CA TYR A 234 4.51 32.96 -1.24
C TYR A 234 4.19 31.46 -1.17
N GLN A 235 3.83 30.98 0.02
CA GLN A 235 3.41 29.59 0.22
C GLN A 235 2.10 29.28 -0.51
N LYS A 236 1.14 30.21 -0.55
CA LYS A 236 -0.08 30.08 -1.35
C LYS A 236 0.23 29.91 -2.83
N SER A 237 1.17 30.68 -3.37
CA SER A 237 1.65 30.50 -4.74
C SER A 237 2.28 29.11 -4.95
N LEU A 238 3.08 28.62 -4.00
CA LEU A 238 3.65 27.27 -4.09
C LEU A 238 2.57 26.18 -4.05
N VAL A 239 1.51 26.34 -3.25
CA VAL A 239 0.37 25.42 -3.26
C VAL A 239 -0.31 25.39 -4.63
N VAL A 240 -0.54 26.56 -5.24
CA VAL A 240 -1.10 26.64 -6.60
C VAL A 240 -0.19 25.93 -7.61
N VAL A 241 1.13 26.10 -7.52
CA VAL A 241 2.08 25.39 -8.38
C VAL A 241 2.00 23.88 -8.18
N CYS A 242 1.87 23.37 -6.94
CA CYS A 242 1.65 21.94 -6.69
C CYS A 242 0.36 21.43 -7.34
N LEU A 243 -0.74 22.20 -7.27
CA LEU A 243 -2.01 21.84 -7.92
C LEU A 243 -1.87 21.80 -9.44
N VAL A 244 -1.18 22.78 -10.03
CA VAL A 244 -0.88 22.79 -11.47
C VAL A 244 -0.03 21.57 -11.85
N PHE A 245 0.96 21.21 -11.04
CA PHE A 245 1.78 20.01 -11.24
C PHE A 245 0.92 18.73 -11.26
N LEU A 246 -0.01 18.59 -10.32
CA LEU A 246 -0.95 17.47 -10.28
C LEU A 246 -1.82 17.43 -11.55
N VAL A 247 -2.41 18.56 -11.95
CA VAL A 247 -3.26 18.65 -13.15
C VAL A 247 -2.47 18.31 -14.40
N VAL A 248 -1.26 18.86 -14.56
CA VAL A 248 -0.39 18.57 -15.72
C VAL A 248 -0.01 17.09 -15.74
N PHE A 249 0.35 16.51 -14.60
CA PHE A 249 0.68 15.08 -14.52
C PHE A 249 -0.50 14.21 -14.94
N MET A 250 -1.69 14.46 -14.39
CA MET A 250 -2.91 13.72 -14.73
C MET A 250 -3.33 13.93 -16.18
N ALA A 251 -3.12 15.11 -16.78
CA ALA A 251 -3.56 15.39 -18.14
C ALA A 251 -2.54 14.95 -19.21
N LYS A 252 -1.24 14.95 -18.91
CA LYS A 252 -0.17 14.77 -19.92
C LYS A 252 0.73 13.57 -19.68
N ILE A 253 0.97 13.20 -18.43
CA ILE A 253 1.89 12.09 -18.11
C ILE A 253 1.09 10.80 -17.96
N SER A 254 0.01 10.80 -17.19
CA SER A 254 -0.83 9.62 -16.93
C SER A 254 -2.34 9.91 -17.07
N PRO A 255 -2.84 10.17 -18.31
CA PRO A 255 -4.26 10.43 -18.56
C PRO A 255 -5.19 9.30 -18.11
N GLN A 256 -4.74 8.06 -18.14
CA GLN A 256 -5.53 6.89 -17.74
C GLN A 256 -5.78 6.83 -16.23
N ASN A 257 -4.86 7.36 -15.42
CA ASN A 257 -5.07 7.47 -13.97
C ASN A 257 -6.20 8.43 -13.63
N ASN A 258 -6.42 9.46 -14.45
CA ASN A 258 -7.55 10.37 -14.27
C ASN A 258 -8.90 9.65 -14.47
N GLU A 259 -9.01 8.81 -15.50
CA GLU A 259 -10.21 8.00 -15.75
C GLU A 259 -10.46 7.03 -14.59
N TYR A 260 -9.42 6.34 -14.12
CA TYR A 260 -9.51 5.43 -12.98
C TYR A 260 -9.94 6.15 -11.68
N ALA A 261 -9.34 7.30 -11.37
CA ALA A 261 -9.69 8.08 -10.18
C ALA A 261 -11.13 8.60 -10.25
N THR A 262 -11.58 9.04 -11.43
CA THR A 262 -12.94 9.52 -11.66
C THR A 262 -13.97 8.39 -11.52
N GLN A 263 -13.70 7.22 -12.09
CA GLN A 263 -14.56 6.04 -11.95
C GLN A 263 -14.65 5.59 -10.49
N THR A 264 -13.52 5.54 -9.78
CA THR A 264 -13.50 5.18 -8.35
C THR A 264 -14.36 6.14 -7.52
N LEU A 265 -14.25 7.45 -7.75
CA LEU A 265 -15.10 8.46 -7.10
C LEU A 265 -16.58 8.24 -7.43
N ILE A 266 -16.92 8.03 -8.71
CA ILE A 266 -18.31 7.78 -9.12
C ILE A 266 -18.87 6.53 -8.44
N HIS A 267 -18.10 5.45 -8.34
CA HIS A 267 -18.53 4.19 -7.70
C HIS A 267 -18.70 4.34 -6.18
N LEU A 268 -17.98 5.25 -5.53
CA LEU A 268 -18.22 5.56 -4.11
C LEU A 268 -19.58 6.23 -3.87
N PHE A 269 -20.09 6.99 -4.84
CA PHE A 269 -21.36 7.72 -4.75
C PHE A 269 -22.53 7.01 -5.44
N LYS A 270 -22.27 6.07 -6.36
CA LYS A 270 -23.30 5.24 -6.98
C LYS A 270 -23.43 3.93 -6.22
N LYS A 271 -24.66 3.60 -5.82
CA LYS A 271 -25.01 2.31 -5.24
C LYS A 271 -25.01 1.28 -6.38
N ASP A 272 -23.86 0.67 -6.65
CA ASP A 272 -23.78 -0.35 -7.70
C ASP A 272 -24.70 -1.53 -7.33
N LYS A 273 -25.47 -1.99 -8.32
CA LYS A 273 -26.20 -3.25 -8.20
C LYS A 273 -25.18 -4.37 -8.04
N PRO A 274 -25.41 -5.37 -7.17
CA PRO A 274 -24.49 -6.50 -7.03
C PRO A 274 -24.28 -7.12 -8.40
N VAL A 275 -23.04 -7.09 -8.89
CA VAL A 275 -22.67 -7.77 -10.12
C VAL A 275 -22.66 -9.25 -9.78
N HIS A 276 -23.71 -9.97 -10.17
CA HIS A 276 -23.69 -11.43 -10.18
C HIS A 276 -22.67 -11.88 -11.21
N ILE A 277 -21.41 -12.00 -10.79
CA ILE A 277 -20.44 -12.79 -11.53
C ILE A 277 -20.76 -14.23 -11.17
N ALA A 278 -21.61 -14.87 -11.98
CA ALA A 278 -21.76 -16.31 -11.92
C ALA A 278 -20.34 -16.89 -12.01
N ALA A 279 -19.90 -17.61 -10.98
CA ALA A 279 -18.67 -18.37 -11.04
C ALA A 279 -18.84 -19.40 -12.15
N VAL A 280 -18.38 -19.04 -13.35
CA VAL A 280 -18.16 -20.04 -14.39
C VAL A 280 -17.09 -20.95 -13.80
N PRO A 281 -17.39 -22.23 -13.52
CA PRO A 281 -16.37 -23.15 -13.05
C PRO A 281 -15.23 -23.08 -14.06
N VAL A 282 -14.03 -22.69 -13.61
CA VAL A 282 -12.84 -22.64 -14.45
C VAL A 282 -12.46 -24.08 -14.77
N ASN A 283 -13.15 -24.65 -15.76
CA ASN A 283 -12.68 -25.82 -16.45
C ASN A 283 -11.54 -25.31 -17.34
N LEU A 284 -10.29 -25.53 -16.92
CA LEU A 284 -9.06 -25.02 -17.55
C LEU A 284 -8.97 -25.30 -19.06
N MET A 285 -9.78 -26.21 -19.59
CA MET A 285 -9.86 -26.58 -21.01
C MET A 285 -11.15 -26.13 -21.73
N ALA A 286 -12.14 -25.55 -21.05
CA ALA A 286 -13.40 -25.10 -21.69
C ALA A 286 -13.21 -23.88 -22.60
N ASN A 287 -12.11 -23.14 -22.44
CA ASN A 287 -11.79 -21.98 -23.28
C ASN A 287 -10.98 -22.34 -24.55
N TRP A 288 -10.60 -23.61 -24.72
CA TRP A 288 -9.95 -24.06 -25.95
C TRP A 288 -11.02 -24.37 -27.00
N ARG A 289 -10.78 -24.00 -28.25
CA ARG A 289 -11.67 -24.41 -29.34
C ARG A 289 -11.72 -25.93 -29.34
N ILE A 290 -12.91 -26.48 -29.59
CA ILE A 290 -13.13 -27.94 -29.62
C ILE A 290 -12.15 -28.62 -30.60
N THR A 291 -11.73 -27.92 -31.65
CA THR A 291 -10.70 -28.32 -32.62
C THR A 291 -9.30 -28.54 -32.04
N ASP A 292 -8.95 -27.85 -30.96
CA ASP A 292 -7.58 -27.78 -30.43
C ASP A 292 -7.40 -28.67 -29.18
N ARG A 293 -8.49 -29.26 -28.67
CA ARG A 293 -8.49 -30.15 -27.51
C ARG A 293 -8.09 -31.59 -27.91
N PRO A 294 -7.27 -32.31 -27.11
CA PRO A 294 -6.98 -33.72 -27.36
C PRO A 294 -8.24 -34.58 -27.29
N ASP A 295 -8.39 -35.57 -28.18
CA ASP A 295 -9.63 -36.35 -28.32
C ASP A 295 -10.03 -37.10 -27.04
N ASN A 296 -9.03 -37.43 -26.23
CA ASN A 296 -9.13 -38.12 -24.95
C ASN A 296 -9.86 -37.26 -23.89
N THR A 297 -9.98 -35.96 -24.13
CA THR A 297 -10.61 -34.96 -23.25
C THR A 297 -12.00 -34.53 -23.72
N LEU A 298 -12.50 -35.10 -24.83
CA LEU A 298 -13.77 -34.75 -25.45
C LEU A 298 -14.84 -35.80 -25.15
N THR A 299 -16.05 -35.33 -24.85
CA THR A 299 -17.25 -36.18 -24.84
C THR A 299 -17.54 -36.72 -26.25
N PRO A 300 -18.34 -37.79 -26.39
CA PRO A 300 -18.69 -38.34 -27.71
C PRO A 300 -19.31 -37.31 -28.67
N GLU A 301 -20.15 -36.41 -28.15
CA GLU A 301 -20.78 -35.36 -28.95
C GLU A 301 -19.80 -34.24 -29.31
N GLU A 302 -18.94 -33.81 -28.39
CA GLU A 302 -17.88 -32.84 -28.72
C GLU A 302 -16.88 -33.40 -29.74
N ARG A 303 -16.62 -34.72 -29.72
CA ARG A 303 -15.76 -35.37 -30.72
C ARG A 303 -16.42 -35.37 -32.10
N LYS A 304 -17.73 -35.63 -32.20
CA LYS A 304 -18.50 -35.48 -33.45
C LYS A 304 -18.47 -34.04 -33.95
N GLN A 305 -18.67 -33.08 -33.05
CA GLN A 305 -18.60 -31.65 -33.37
C GLN A 305 -17.20 -31.24 -33.86
N LYS A 306 -16.14 -31.74 -33.22
CA LYS A 306 -14.76 -31.53 -33.63
C LYS A 306 -14.52 -32.02 -35.05
N ILE A 307 -14.92 -33.26 -35.33
CA ILE A 307 -14.77 -33.88 -36.65
C ILE A 307 -15.52 -33.08 -37.70
N ALA A 308 -16.79 -32.72 -37.44
CA ALA A 308 -17.59 -31.91 -38.35
C ALA A 308 -16.97 -30.53 -38.61
N THR A 309 -16.47 -29.86 -37.57
CA THR A 309 -15.84 -28.54 -37.69
C THR A 309 -14.54 -28.62 -38.50
N LEU A 310 -13.65 -29.57 -38.19
CA LEU A 310 -12.41 -29.77 -38.94
C LEU A 310 -12.66 -30.16 -40.40
N TYR A 311 -13.70 -30.95 -40.66
CA TYR A 311 -14.12 -31.29 -42.01
C TYR A 311 -14.62 -30.06 -42.77
N LEU A 312 -15.55 -29.29 -42.19
CA LEU A 312 -16.06 -28.05 -42.80
C LEU A 312 -14.94 -27.02 -43.03
N ASP A 313 -13.97 -26.91 -42.12
CA ASP A 313 -12.81 -26.02 -42.28
C ASP A 313 -11.86 -26.49 -43.39
N SER A 314 -11.77 -27.80 -43.63
CA SER A 314 -10.94 -28.34 -44.72
C SER A 314 -11.62 -28.14 -46.09
N VAL A 315 -12.93 -28.37 -46.18
CA VAL A 315 -13.75 -28.06 -47.36
C VAL A 315 -13.78 -26.55 -47.62
N GLY A 316 -13.91 -25.74 -46.57
CA GLY A 316 -13.85 -24.28 -46.64
C GLY A 316 -12.51 -23.79 -47.18
N ARG A 317 -11.38 -24.34 -46.72
CA ARG A 317 -10.05 -24.01 -47.24
C ARG A 317 -9.87 -24.37 -48.72
N ILE A 318 -10.43 -25.50 -49.15
CA ILE A 318 -10.42 -25.90 -50.57
C ILE A 318 -11.31 -24.96 -51.40
N LEU A 319 -12.50 -24.60 -50.90
CA LEU A 319 -13.39 -23.65 -51.57
C LEU A 319 -12.79 -22.24 -51.61
N ASP A 320 -12.06 -21.83 -50.58
CA ASP A 320 -11.39 -20.53 -50.50
C ASP A 320 -10.16 -20.47 -51.42
N SER A 321 -9.39 -21.56 -51.55
CA SER A 321 -8.30 -21.64 -52.53
C SER A 321 -8.82 -21.66 -53.97
N ILE A 322 -9.98 -22.29 -54.21
CA ILE A 322 -10.69 -22.23 -55.50
C ILE A 322 -11.25 -20.81 -55.75
N ARG A 323 -11.80 -20.14 -54.72
CA ARG A 323 -12.32 -18.76 -54.81
C ARG A 323 -11.23 -17.70 -54.94
N GLU A 324 -10.03 -17.92 -54.38
CA GLU A 324 -8.88 -17.01 -54.56
C GLU A 324 -8.44 -16.89 -56.02
N SER A 325 -8.70 -17.91 -56.84
CA SER A 325 -8.49 -17.85 -58.30
C SER A 325 -9.51 -16.97 -59.06
N LYS A 326 -10.61 -16.57 -58.41
CA LYS A 326 -11.70 -15.76 -59.00
C LYS A 326 -12.39 -14.88 -57.94
N ARG A 327 -11.74 -13.82 -57.44
CA ARG A 327 -12.41 -12.86 -56.54
C ARG A 327 -12.84 -11.57 -57.25
N PRO A 328 -14.15 -11.27 -57.33
CA PRO A 328 -14.63 -9.90 -57.21
C PRO A 328 -14.45 -9.41 -55.76
N LYS A 329 -14.10 -8.13 -55.59
CA LYS A 329 -13.92 -7.47 -54.29
C LYS A 329 -15.22 -7.48 -53.48
N TYR A 330 -15.22 -8.13 -52.32
CA TYR A 330 -16.26 -7.93 -51.31
C TYR A 330 -15.91 -6.74 -50.41
N ILE A 331 -16.82 -5.77 -50.35
CA ILE A 331 -16.79 -4.63 -49.44
C ILE A 331 -17.34 -5.12 -48.09
N LYS A 332 -16.48 -5.23 -47.07
CA LYS A 332 -16.93 -5.35 -45.68
C LYS A 332 -17.50 -4.00 -45.25
N ASN A 333 -18.67 -4.00 -44.60
CA ASN A 333 -19.31 -2.80 -44.05
C ASN A 333 -18.30 -1.95 -43.28
N VAL A 334 -17.99 -0.77 -43.82
CA VAL A 334 -17.02 0.16 -43.26
C VAL A 334 -17.75 1.20 -42.43
N TYR A 335 -17.32 1.40 -41.19
CA TYR A 335 -17.82 2.48 -40.35
C TYR A 335 -17.29 3.82 -40.88
N LEU A 336 -18.19 4.76 -41.19
CA LEU A 336 -17.85 6.09 -41.71
C LEU A 336 -17.86 7.10 -40.55
N ALA A 337 -16.76 7.82 -40.36
CA ALA A 337 -16.74 8.97 -39.43
C ALA A 337 -17.48 10.17 -40.03
N ASN A 338 -17.89 11.13 -39.19
CA ASN A 338 -18.49 12.39 -39.64
C ASN A 338 -17.57 13.07 -40.66
N GLY A 339 -18.01 13.15 -41.91
CA GLY A 339 -17.20 13.59 -43.06
C GLY A 339 -16.89 12.49 -44.11
N GLY A 340 -17.44 11.28 -43.97
CA GLY A 340 -17.43 10.26 -45.03
C GLY A 340 -16.10 9.50 -45.21
N ARG A 341 -15.17 9.61 -44.26
CA ARG A 341 -13.92 8.82 -44.26
C ARG A 341 -14.12 7.50 -43.54
N ILE A 342 -13.57 6.44 -44.14
CA ILE A 342 -13.46 5.10 -43.56
C ILE A 342 -12.68 5.20 -42.24
N ALA A 343 -13.35 4.97 -41.12
CA ALA A 343 -12.74 4.92 -39.81
C ALA A 343 -12.51 3.45 -39.43
N ILE A 344 -11.26 3.02 -39.40
CA ILE A 344 -10.89 1.78 -38.71
C ILE A 344 -11.02 2.10 -37.23
N THR A 345 -12.04 1.57 -36.56
CA THR A 345 -12.12 1.65 -35.10
C THR A 345 -10.88 0.97 -34.54
N GLN A 346 -9.93 1.75 -34.04
CA GLN A 346 -8.81 1.17 -33.31
C GLN A 346 -9.42 0.35 -32.16
N PRO A 347 -9.01 -0.92 -31.96
CA PRO A 347 -9.50 -1.70 -30.84
C PRO A 347 -9.26 -0.89 -29.56
N ASN A 348 -10.25 -0.89 -28.65
CA ASN A 348 -10.07 -0.25 -27.37
C ASN A 348 -9.01 -1.02 -26.59
N LEU A 349 -7.77 -0.53 -26.60
CA LEU A 349 -6.65 -1.16 -25.89
C LEU A 349 -6.81 -1.06 -24.37
N ASN A 350 -7.82 -0.33 -23.87
CA ASN A 350 -8.23 -0.35 -22.47
C ASN A 350 -9.25 -1.47 -22.17
N ASP A 351 -9.63 -2.29 -23.15
CA ASP A 351 -10.51 -3.44 -22.92
C ASP A 351 -9.76 -4.55 -22.16
N ASP A 352 -10.48 -5.31 -21.33
CA ASP A 352 -9.95 -6.36 -20.45
C ASP A 352 -9.10 -7.38 -21.22
N TYR A 353 -9.43 -7.58 -22.51
CA TYR A 353 -8.71 -8.45 -23.42
C TYR A 353 -7.22 -8.07 -23.59
N TYR A 354 -6.88 -6.78 -23.52
CA TYR A 354 -5.54 -6.25 -23.77
C TYR A 354 -4.77 -5.89 -22.49
N GLN A 355 -5.47 -5.69 -21.37
CA GLN A 355 -4.86 -5.29 -20.09
C GLN A 355 -4.26 -6.45 -19.30
N TYR A 356 -4.72 -7.68 -19.51
CA TYR A 356 -4.35 -8.81 -18.65
C TYR A 356 -3.77 -10.00 -19.42
N LYS A 357 -2.69 -10.57 -18.88
CA LYS A 357 -2.25 -11.91 -19.29
C LYS A 357 -3.33 -12.89 -18.81
N LYS A 358 -3.90 -13.70 -19.71
CA LYS A 358 -4.93 -14.71 -19.38
C LYS A 358 -4.42 -15.85 -18.47
N GLU A 359 -3.12 -15.88 -18.21
CA GLU A 359 -2.50 -16.82 -17.28
C GLU A 359 -2.75 -16.36 -15.85
N THR A 360 -3.42 -17.20 -15.08
CA THR A 360 -3.54 -17.07 -13.63
C THR A 360 -2.15 -17.02 -12.99
N PRO A 361 -1.78 -15.95 -12.27
CA PRO A 361 -0.49 -15.88 -11.57
C PRO A 361 -0.31 -17.04 -10.58
N VAL A 362 0.94 -17.44 -10.33
CA VAL A 362 1.27 -18.55 -9.41
C VAL A 362 0.71 -18.30 -8.00
N GLU A 363 0.74 -17.05 -7.57
CA GLU A 363 0.20 -16.60 -6.29
C GLU A 363 -1.32 -16.82 -6.19
N LEU A 364 -2.04 -16.68 -7.31
CA LEU A 364 -3.48 -16.90 -7.35
C LEU A 364 -3.82 -18.39 -7.21
N PHE A 365 -2.98 -19.28 -7.72
CA PHE A 365 -3.15 -20.72 -7.52
C PHE A 365 -3.02 -21.13 -6.05
N GLN A 366 -2.14 -20.48 -5.29
CA GLN A 366 -2.04 -20.72 -3.84
C GLN A 366 -3.33 -20.31 -3.11
N LEU A 367 -3.89 -19.15 -3.46
CA LEU A 367 -5.15 -18.66 -2.87
C LEU A 367 -6.32 -19.58 -3.24
N ILE A 368 -6.47 -19.94 -4.52
CA ILE A 368 -7.52 -20.84 -4.99
C ILE A 368 -7.37 -22.24 -4.38
N GLY A 369 -6.14 -22.74 -4.26
CA GLY A 369 -5.83 -24.00 -3.60
C GLY A 369 -6.26 -24.02 -2.14
N PHE A 370 -5.99 -22.92 -1.42
CA PHE A 370 -6.43 -22.75 -0.04
C PHE A 370 -7.95 -22.71 0.10
N ILE A 371 -8.65 -21.97 -0.79
CA ILE A 371 -10.13 -21.92 -0.81
C ILE A 371 -10.70 -23.33 -1.02
N LYS A 372 -10.11 -24.08 -1.96
CA LYS A 372 -10.56 -25.44 -2.27
C LYS A 372 -10.38 -26.38 -1.07
N SER A 373 -9.29 -26.28 -0.33
CA SER A 373 -9.05 -27.14 0.85
C SER A 373 -9.90 -26.75 2.07
N HIS A 374 -10.33 -25.50 2.17
CA HIS A 374 -11.12 -25.00 3.31
C HIS A 374 -12.56 -24.63 2.94
N LYS A 375 -13.08 -25.14 1.82
CA LYS A 375 -14.35 -24.68 1.23
C LYS A 375 -15.53 -24.65 2.20
N THR A 376 -15.64 -25.65 3.07
CA THR A 376 -16.75 -25.76 4.05
C THR A 376 -16.61 -24.79 5.23
N ALA A 377 -15.40 -24.31 5.51
CA ALA A 377 -15.10 -23.39 6.59
C ALA A 377 -15.09 -21.92 6.14
N LEU A 378 -15.27 -21.64 4.83
CA LEU A 378 -15.18 -20.31 4.24
C LEU A 378 -16.58 -19.81 3.81
N PRO A 379 -17.25 -18.96 4.60
CA PRO A 379 -18.62 -18.54 4.33
C PRO A 379 -18.82 -17.83 2.98
N MET A 380 -17.88 -16.97 2.59
CA MET A 380 -17.95 -16.13 1.39
C MET A 380 -17.25 -16.78 0.21
N SER A 381 -15.93 -16.98 0.29
CA SER A 381 -15.15 -17.49 -0.84
C SER A 381 -15.42 -18.96 -1.16
N GLY A 382 -15.93 -19.75 -0.19
CA GLY A 382 -16.31 -21.14 -0.38
C GLY A 382 -17.65 -21.34 -1.10
N SER A 383 -18.55 -20.35 -1.07
CA SER A 383 -19.90 -20.43 -1.66
C SER A 383 -19.89 -20.49 -3.19
N GLY A 384 -18.88 -19.89 -3.83
CA GLY A 384 -18.83 -19.69 -5.28
C GLY A 384 -19.77 -18.59 -5.80
N GLU A 385 -20.53 -17.93 -4.93
CA GLU A 385 -21.38 -16.80 -5.28
C GLU A 385 -20.69 -15.47 -4.91
N TYR A 386 -20.63 -14.55 -5.87
CA TYR A 386 -20.02 -13.24 -5.69
C TYR A 386 -21.10 -12.16 -5.73
N THR A 387 -21.45 -11.59 -4.57
CA THR A 387 -22.64 -10.72 -4.40
C THR A 387 -22.39 -9.39 -3.70
N TYR A 388 -21.18 -9.10 -3.21
CA TYR A 388 -20.92 -7.86 -2.46
C TYR A 388 -20.79 -6.61 -3.35
N SER A 389 -21.53 -5.56 -2.99
CA SER A 389 -21.48 -4.22 -3.58
C SER A 389 -20.65 -3.21 -2.76
N MET A 390 -20.16 -3.59 -1.59
CA MET A 390 -19.39 -2.71 -0.71
C MET A 390 -17.88 -3.00 -0.80
N PRO A 391 -17.01 -1.98 -0.62
CA PRO A 391 -15.58 -2.18 -0.54
C PRO A 391 -15.20 -3.14 0.59
N GLY A 392 -14.25 -4.04 0.35
CA GLY A 392 -13.79 -5.02 1.34
C GLY A 392 -13.37 -4.41 2.68
N LYS A 393 -12.76 -3.23 2.71
CA LYS A 393 -12.39 -2.57 3.97
C LYS A 393 -13.61 -2.24 4.86
N ALA A 394 -14.71 -1.80 4.24
CA ALA A 394 -15.95 -1.53 4.98
C ALA A 394 -16.59 -2.82 5.49
N VAL A 395 -16.57 -3.89 4.69
CA VAL A 395 -17.05 -5.21 5.10
C VAL A 395 -16.21 -5.76 6.26
N GLY A 396 -14.89 -5.56 6.26
CA GLY A 396 -14.00 -5.97 7.35
C GLY A 396 -14.36 -5.34 8.69
N PHE A 397 -14.60 -4.02 8.72
CA PHE A 397 -15.07 -3.35 9.95
C PHE A 397 -16.44 -3.87 10.41
N LEU A 398 -17.37 -4.15 9.48
CA LEU A 398 -18.67 -4.73 9.82
C LEU A 398 -18.53 -6.14 10.40
N GLN A 399 -17.59 -6.94 9.90
CA GLN A 399 -17.26 -8.26 10.47
C GLN A 399 -16.73 -8.12 11.91
N THR A 400 -15.81 -7.18 12.16
CA THR A 400 -15.31 -6.90 13.52
C THR A 400 -16.44 -6.51 14.47
N LEU A 401 -17.34 -5.62 14.05
CA LEU A 401 -18.49 -5.20 14.87
C LEU A 401 -19.50 -6.34 15.09
N SER A 402 -19.74 -7.17 14.07
CA SER A 402 -20.60 -8.35 14.18
C SER A 402 -20.01 -9.37 15.15
N PHE A 403 -18.71 -9.61 15.07
CA PHE A 403 -17.98 -10.48 15.99
C PHE A 403 -18.15 -10.03 17.45
N PHE A 404 -18.03 -8.74 17.72
CA PHE A 404 -18.22 -8.21 19.08
C PHE A 404 -19.65 -8.30 19.61
N ARG A 405 -20.66 -8.22 18.74
CA ARG A 405 -22.05 -8.46 19.15
C ARG A 405 -22.27 -9.91 19.59
N ALA A 406 -21.57 -10.86 18.96
CA ALA A 406 -21.62 -12.27 19.34
C ALA A 406 -20.72 -12.58 20.56
N HIS A 407 -19.63 -11.84 20.76
CA HIS A 407 -18.62 -12.10 21.79
C HIS A 407 -18.41 -10.89 22.69
N LEU A 408 -19.37 -10.59 23.56
CA LEU A 408 -19.36 -9.39 24.41
C LEU A 408 -18.11 -9.29 25.31
N GLY A 409 -17.57 -10.41 25.80
CA GLY A 409 -16.35 -10.42 26.62
C GLY A 409 -15.12 -9.90 25.86
N LYS A 410 -15.09 -10.08 24.54
CA LYS A 410 -13.96 -9.71 23.68
C LYS A 410 -13.97 -8.24 23.26
N ILE A 411 -14.99 -7.47 23.61
CA ILE A 411 -15.09 -6.04 23.26
C ILE A 411 -13.92 -5.23 23.83
N LEU A 412 -13.52 -5.50 25.09
CA LEU A 412 -12.51 -4.67 25.76
C LEU A 412 -11.10 -4.96 25.28
N THR A 413 -10.70 -6.23 25.21
CA THR A 413 -9.33 -6.66 24.93
C THR A 413 -9.12 -7.19 23.51
N GLY A 414 -10.18 -7.34 22.73
CA GLY A 414 -10.12 -7.91 21.38
C GLY A 414 -9.94 -9.42 21.38
N THR A 415 -9.65 -9.98 20.21
CA THR A 415 -9.42 -11.41 20.01
C THR A 415 -8.04 -11.90 20.45
N GLY A 416 -7.14 -10.97 20.74
CA GLY A 416 -5.72 -11.26 20.87
C GLY A 416 -5.00 -11.12 19.52
N MET A 417 -3.69 -10.90 19.64
CA MET A 417 -2.79 -10.62 18.53
C MET A 417 -2.69 -11.80 17.55
N GLY A 418 -2.89 -11.53 16.26
CA GLY A 418 -2.82 -12.56 15.22
C GLY A 418 -4.06 -13.43 15.10
N ASN A 419 -5.14 -13.14 15.83
CA ASN A 419 -6.37 -13.93 15.83
C ASN A 419 -7.51 -13.35 14.99
N PHE A 420 -7.35 -12.16 14.41
CA PHE A 420 -8.44 -11.56 13.62
C PHE A 420 -7.99 -10.65 12.46
N SER A 421 -7.10 -9.69 12.69
CA SER A 421 -6.78 -8.68 11.65
C SER A 421 -5.37 -8.13 11.80
N SER A 422 -4.39 -8.89 11.28
CA SER A 422 -3.01 -8.43 11.19
C SER A 422 -2.24 -9.20 10.12
N LYS A 423 -1.18 -8.58 9.58
CA LYS A 423 -0.28 -9.27 8.66
C LYS A 423 0.36 -10.50 9.29
N LEU A 424 0.57 -10.48 10.60
CA LEU A 424 1.08 -11.61 11.36
C LEU A 424 0.12 -12.81 11.29
N ALA A 425 -1.20 -12.58 11.43
CA ALA A 425 -2.22 -13.61 11.21
C ALA A 425 -2.10 -14.22 9.80
N TYR A 426 -2.00 -13.38 8.76
CA TYR A 426 -1.84 -13.87 7.38
C TYR A 426 -0.56 -14.69 7.17
N ARG A 427 0.56 -14.30 7.81
CA ARG A 427 1.83 -15.06 7.72
C ARG A 427 1.71 -16.42 8.43
N ALA A 428 1.06 -16.44 9.59
CA ALA A 428 0.92 -17.63 10.42
C ALA A 428 0.10 -18.76 9.78
N VAL A 429 -0.75 -18.45 8.80
CA VAL A 429 -1.52 -19.45 8.04
C VAL A 429 -0.61 -20.48 7.33
N GLY A 430 0.67 -20.15 7.07
CA GLY A 430 1.62 -21.10 6.49
C GLY A 430 1.44 -21.37 4.98
N SER A 431 0.51 -20.68 4.34
CA SER A 431 0.16 -20.84 2.91
C SER A 431 1.11 -20.13 1.94
N GLY A 432 2.06 -19.33 2.45
CA GLY A 432 3.08 -18.63 1.65
C GLY A 432 2.63 -17.35 0.94
N PHE A 433 1.32 -17.10 0.80
CA PHE A 433 0.82 -15.94 0.04
C PHE A 433 1.04 -14.58 0.74
N ALA A 434 1.36 -14.56 2.04
CA ALA A 434 1.56 -13.33 2.82
C ALA A 434 2.99 -13.17 3.38
N GLY A 435 3.92 -14.00 2.90
CA GLY A 435 5.29 -14.11 3.40
C GLY A 435 5.54 -15.43 4.13
N GLY A 436 6.78 -15.62 4.57
CA GLY A 436 7.19 -16.82 5.29
C GLY A 436 6.86 -16.75 6.78
N TYR A 437 6.49 -17.90 7.33
CA TYR A 437 6.40 -18.19 8.76
C TYR A 437 6.95 -19.60 8.98
N PRO A 438 7.54 -19.94 10.14
CA PRO A 438 8.07 -21.29 10.36
C PRO A 438 6.92 -22.32 10.33
N SER A 439 6.96 -23.23 9.36
CA SER A 439 5.87 -24.21 9.11
C SER A 439 5.55 -25.10 10.31
N ALA A 440 6.54 -25.36 11.17
CA ALA A 440 6.34 -26.11 12.41
C ALA A 440 5.37 -25.42 13.39
N TYR A 441 5.14 -24.12 13.22
CA TYR A 441 4.30 -23.30 14.10
C TYR A 441 3.09 -22.71 13.38
N ASP A 442 2.74 -23.22 12.19
CA ASP A 442 1.56 -22.77 11.45
C ASP A 442 0.34 -22.71 12.39
N TYR A 443 -0.39 -21.61 12.28
CA TYR A 443 -1.48 -21.26 13.17
C TYR A 443 -2.54 -20.47 12.41
N ILE A 444 -3.79 -20.92 12.54
CA ILE A 444 -4.94 -20.22 12.01
C ILE A 444 -6.03 -20.18 13.08
N ASN A 445 -6.41 -18.98 13.49
CA ASN A 445 -7.55 -18.79 14.37
C ASN A 445 -8.86 -18.94 13.57
N HIS A 446 -9.88 -19.54 14.18
CA HIS A 446 -11.19 -19.71 13.53
C HIS A 446 -11.82 -18.35 13.17
N ASP A 447 -11.76 -17.37 14.07
CA ASP A 447 -12.36 -16.05 13.85
C ASP A 447 -11.67 -15.30 12.72
N PHE A 448 -10.36 -15.45 12.59
CA PHE A 448 -9.62 -14.93 11.43
C PHE A 448 -10.04 -15.63 10.13
N LEU A 449 -10.12 -16.97 10.15
CA LEU A 449 -10.44 -17.80 8.99
C LEU A 449 -11.79 -17.43 8.37
N VAL A 450 -12.85 -17.36 9.19
CA VAL A 450 -14.23 -17.15 8.70
C VAL A 450 -14.56 -15.68 8.41
N ASN A 451 -13.72 -14.74 8.86
CA ASN A 451 -13.93 -13.31 8.66
C ASN A 451 -12.90 -12.73 7.68
N HIS A 452 -11.83 -12.13 8.20
CA HIS A 452 -10.91 -11.30 7.42
C HIS A 452 -10.11 -12.09 6.39
N LEU A 453 -9.71 -13.32 6.71
CA LEU A 453 -9.02 -14.17 5.74
C LEU A 453 -9.94 -14.54 4.59
N ASP A 454 -11.17 -14.99 4.88
CA ASP A 454 -12.17 -15.30 3.87
C ASP A 454 -12.53 -14.08 3.01
N LEU A 455 -12.63 -12.89 3.61
CA LEU A 455 -12.87 -11.65 2.88
C LEU A 455 -11.72 -11.30 1.94
N TYR A 456 -10.48 -11.44 2.41
CA TYR A 456 -9.30 -11.28 1.58
C TYR A 456 -9.29 -12.28 0.42
N LEU A 457 -9.53 -13.57 0.69
CA LEU A 457 -9.61 -14.61 -0.32
C LEU A 457 -10.73 -14.32 -1.33
N TYR A 458 -11.88 -13.83 -0.88
CA TYR A 458 -13.02 -13.48 -1.72
C TYR A 458 -12.68 -12.38 -2.76
N PHE A 459 -11.84 -11.40 -2.42
CA PHE A 459 -11.41 -10.35 -3.35
C PHE A 459 -10.12 -10.67 -4.10
N TYR A 460 -9.10 -11.17 -3.42
CA TYR A 460 -7.75 -11.36 -3.96
C TYR A 460 -7.54 -12.69 -4.70
N SER A 461 -8.51 -13.60 -4.69
CA SER A 461 -8.53 -14.77 -5.60
C SER A 461 -9.08 -14.45 -6.99
N LYS A 462 -9.47 -13.19 -7.24
CA LYS A 462 -10.06 -12.73 -8.50
C LYS A 462 -9.02 -12.09 -9.42
N GLN A 463 -9.50 -11.45 -10.48
CA GLN A 463 -8.67 -10.62 -11.35
C GLN A 463 -8.10 -9.42 -10.59
N THR A 464 -6.98 -8.92 -11.06
CA THR A 464 -6.19 -7.85 -10.42
C THR A 464 -6.96 -6.54 -10.21
N SER A 465 -8.03 -6.29 -10.98
CA SER A 465 -8.95 -5.16 -10.76
C SER A 465 -9.59 -5.16 -9.36
N PHE A 466 -9.74 -6.34 -8.73
CA PHE A 466 -10.26 -6.47 -7.37
C PHE A 466 -9.20 -6.26 -6.29
N HIS A 467 -7.91 -6.22 -6.63
CA HIS A 467 -6.79 -6.16 -5.69
C HIS A 467 -6.52 -4.75 -5.12
N SER A 468 -7.53 -3.87 -5.17
CA SER A 468 -7.46 -2.50 -4.69
C SER A 468 -7.33 -2.42 -3.16
N ILE A 469 -6.66 -1.37 -2.67
CA ILE A 469 -6.57 -1.02 -1.24
C ILE A 469 -7.95 -0.89 -0.59
N SER A 470 -8.96 -0.48 -1.37
CA SER A 470 -10.35 -0.38 -0.91
C SER A 470 -10.97 -1.74 -0.56
N ASN A 471 -10.50 -2.82 -1.20
CA ASN A 471 -10.94 -4.19 -0.99
C ASN A 471 -10.05 -4.97 -0.01
N SER A 472 -8.92 -4.41 0.41
CA SER A 472 -8.09 -5.01 1.45
C SER A 472 -8.76 -4.86 2.83
N THR A 473 -8.62 -5.88 3.67
CA THR A 473 -9.04 -5.79 5.09
C THR A 473 -8.03 -5.01 5.94
N TYR A 474 -6.94 -4.55 5.33
CA TYR A 474 -5.80 -4.01 6.08
C TYR A 474 -6.15 -2.61 6.60
N SER A 475 -6.07 -2.43 7.92
CA SER A 475 -6.20 -1.13 8.56
C SER A 475 -5.64 -1.20 9.96
N VAL A 476 -4.89 -0.18 10.38
CA VAL A 476 -4.46 -0.06 11.77
C VAL A 476 -5.66 0.07 12.70
N TYR A 477 -6.70 0.81 12.29
CA TYR A 477 -7.88 1.00 13.12
C TYR A 477 -8.62 -0.32 13.36
N ASP A 478 -8.81 -1.11 12.30
CA ASP A 478 -9.47 -2.41 12.43
C ASP A 478 -8.58 -3.42 13.17
N GLN A 479 -7.26 -3.39 12.95
CA GLN A 479 -6.31 -4.19 13.73
C GLN A 479 -6.38 -3.88 15.23
N LEU A 480 -6.32 -2.59 15.59
CA LEU A 480 -6.38 -2.17 16.99
C LEU A 480 -7.73 -2.51 17.61
N LEU A 481 -8.82 -2.33 16.86
CA LEU A 481 -10.15 -2.68 17.34
C LEU A 481 -10.33 -4.19 17.49
N ALA A 482 -10.04 -4.97 16.45
CA ALA A 482 -10.29 -6.40 16.44
C ALA A 482 -9.35 -7.19 17.37
N GLU A 483 -8.04 -6.92 17.31
CA GLU A 483 -7.05 -7.72 18.06
C GLU A 483 -6.82 -7.22 19.48
N TYR A 484 -7.02 -5.92 19.74
CA TYR A 484 -6.73 -5.27 21.04
C TYR A 484 -7.98 -4.64 21.69
N GLY A 485 -9.15 -4.74 21.04
CA GLY A 485 -10.42 -4.27 21.55
C GLY A 485 -10.54 -2.75 21.59
N VAL A 486 -11.61 -2.30 22.24
CA VAL A 486 -11.85 -0.88 22.50
C VAL A 486 -10.70 -0.27 23.30
N LEU A 487 -10.07 -1.03 24.22
CA LEU A 487 -8.92 -0.55 24.97
C LEU A 487 -7.74 -0.23 24.05
N GLY A 488 -7.47 -1.05 23.02
CA GLY A 488 -6.42 -0.78 22.03
C GLY A 488 -6.62 0.55 21.30
N LEU A 489 -7.84 0.81 20.82
CA LEU A 489 -8.18 2.09 20.19
C LEU A 489 -8.07 3.28 21.16
N VAL A 490 -8.55 3.11 22.40
CA VAL A 490 -8.47 4.16 23.43
C VAL A 490 -7.01 4.47 23.76
N LEU A 491 -6.14 3.46 23.89
CA LEU A 491 -4.72 3.67 24.11
C LEU A 491 -4.07 4.42 22.95
N PHE A 492 -4.44 4.09 21.71
CA PHE A 492 -3.95 4.80 20.53
C PHE A 492 -4.38 6.27 20.56
N ILE A 493 -5.65 6.57 20.83
CA ILE A 493 -6.15 7.95 20.88
C ILE A 493 -5.47 8.74 22.02
N ILE A 494 -5.43 8.19 23.23
CA ILE A 494 -4.96 8.91 24.42
C ILE A 494 -3.43 8.97 24.48
N PHE A 495 -2.75 7.84 24.30
CA PHE A 495 -1.31 7.74 24.57
C PHE A 495 -0.43 7.81 23.33
N TYR A 496 -0.96 7.58 22.13
CA TYR A 496 -0.22 7.80 20.88
C TYR A 496 -0.56 9.16 20.27
N LEU A 497 -1.83 9.39 19.90
CA LEU A 497 -2.24 10.67 19.32
C LEU A 497 -2.16 11.78 20.37
N GLY A 498 -2.65 11.56 21.60
CA GLY A 498 -2.56 12.53 22.70
C GLY A 498 -1.12 12.93 23.05
N PHE A 499 -0.13 12.05 22.85
CA PHE A 499 1.29 12.38 23.05
C PHE A 499 1.75 13.52 22.14
N PHE A 500 1.32 13.53 20.87
CA PHE A 500 1.63 14.60 19.92
C PHE A 500 0.63 15.76 20.01
N ALA A 501 -0.66 15.46 20.17
CA ALA A 501 -1.74 16.44 20.19
C ALA A 501 -1.67 17.41 21.37
N LYS A 502 -1.09 17.02 22.52
CA LYS A 502 -0.83 17.98 23.62
C LYS A 502 0.07 19.16 23.22
N HIS A 503 0.79 19.04 22.11
CA HIS A 503 1.62 20.10 21.54
C HIS A 503 0.94 20.83 20.36
N TYR A 504 -0.36 20.67 20.10
CA TYR A 504 -1.04 21.17 18.89
C TYR A 504 -0.82 22.66 18.61
N GLN A 505 -0.79 23.51 19.64
CA GLN A 505 -0.56 24.95 19.48
C GLN A 505 0.83 25.28 18.93
N LYS A 506 1.79 24.37 19.15
CA LYS A 506 3.19 24.48 18.74
C LYS A 506 3.49 23.75 17.43
N LEU A 507 2.56 22.92 16.94
CA LEU A 507 2.76 22.17 15.71
C LEU A 507 2.53 23.07 14.50
N THR A 508 3.56 23.23 13.67
CA THR A 508 3.47 23.94 12.39
C THR A 508 3.15 22.95 11.28
N TYR A 509 4.15 22.30 10.70
CA TYR A 509 3.95 21.22 9.73
C TYR A 509 3.51 19.91 10.39
N GLY A 510 3.73 19.74 11.70
CA GLY A 510 3.37 18.51 12.41
C GLY A 510 1.88 18.20 12.40
N LEU A 511 1.01 19.22 12.42
CA LEU A 511 -0.45 19.02 12.42
C LEU A 511 -0.98 18.54 11.05
N PRO A 512 -0.64 19.17 9.91
CA PRO A 512 -0.96 18.63 8.59
C PRO A 512 -0.39 17.22 8.35
N ILE A 513 0.84 16.96 8.80
CA ILE A 513 1.45 15.62 8.71
C ILE A 513 0.69 14.59 9.56
N LEU A 514 0.21 14.98 10.74
CA LEU A 514 -0.65 14.12 11.57
C LEU A 514 -1.95 13.76 10.85
N PHE A 515 -2.63 14.71 10.22
CA PHE A 515 -3.84 14.42 9.44
C PHE A 515 -3.57 13.47 8.27
N LEU A 516 -2.46 13.68 7.55
CA LEU A 516 -2.03 12.76 6.49
C LEU A 516 -1.78 11.35 7.06
N MET A 517 -1.07 11.24 8.18
CA MET A 517 -0.77 9.95 8.80
C MET A 517 -2.05 9.23 9.27
N LEU A 518 -3.05 9.94 9.82
CA LEU A 518 -4.34 9.34 10.20
C LEU A 518 -5.04 8.70 8.99
N ALA A 519 -5.01 9.34 7.82
CA ALA A 519 -5.54 8.72 6.62
C ALA A 519 -4.69 7.53 6.15
N VAL A 520 -3.37 7.62 6.24
CA VAL A 520 -2.45 6.53 5.87
C VAL A 520 -2.69 5.30 6.74
N LEU A 521 -3.02 5.43 8.03
CA LEU A 521 -3.35 4.31 8.92
C LEU A 521 -4.57 3.47 8.48
N LEU A 522 -5.34 3.90 7.45
CA LEU A 522 -6.38 3.10 6.81
C LEU A 522 -5.86 2.14 5.73
N THR A 523 -4.63 2.30 5.23
CA THR A 523 -4.17 1.55 4.05
C THR A 523 -3.56 0.20 4.39
N ASP A 524 -2.93 0.07 5.56
CA ASP A 524 -2.20 -1.13 5.98
C ASP A 524 -2.20 -1.29 7.51
N TYR A 525 -1.58 -2.35 8.01
CA TYR A 525 -1.37 -2.65 9.43
C TYR A 525 -0.20 -1.88 10.03
N TRP A 526 -0.19 -1.75 11.37
CA TRP A 526 0.76 -0.88 12.08
C TRP A 526 2.21 -1.17 11.72
N PHE A 527 2.59 -2.45 11.77
CA PHE A 527 3.96 -2.87 11.54
C PHE A 527 4.40 -2.68 10.09
N GLU A 528 3.49 -2.83 9.13
CA GLU A 528 3.85 -2.67 7.71
C GLU A 528 4.03 -1.19 7.35
N GLN A 529 3.41 -0.30 8.12
CA GLN A 529 3.65 1.14 8.06
C GLN A 529 4.88 1.61 8.84
N LEU A 530 5.66 0.70 9.46
CA LEU A 530 6.75 1.09 10.35
C LEU A 530 7.80 1.99 9.66
N SER A 531 8.06 1.79 8.37
CA SER A 531 8.95 2.66 7.59
C SER A 531 8.44 4.11 7.52
N VAL A 532 7.12 4.29 7.36
CA VAL A 532 6.48 5.61 7.33
C VAL A 532 6.38 6.19 8.74
N LEU A 533 5.97 5.37 9.72
CA LEU A 533 5.77 5.77 11.11
C LEU A 533 7.05 6.33 11.75
N VAL A 534 8.20 5.68 11.54
CA VAL A 534 9.47 6.18 12.10
C VAL A 534 9.85 7.55 11.54
N PHE A 535 9.62 7.78 10.25
CA PHE A 535 9.89 9.08 9.65
C PHE A 535 8.86 10.14 10.08
N PHE A 536 7.59 9.75 10.18
CA PHE A 536 6.52 10.57 10.74
C PHE A 536 6.86 11.03 12.17
N GLU A 537 7.22 10.10 13.04
CA GLU A 537 7.59 10.38 14.44
C GLU A 537 8.81 11.30 14.52
N LEU A 538 9.82 11.09 13.66
CA LEU A 538 11.00 11.96 13.58
C LEU A 538 10.58 13.41 13.28
N LEU A 539 9.72 13.62 12.29
CA LEU A 539 9.25 14.95 11.90
C LEU A 539 8.46 15.63 13.02
N LEU A 540 7.59 14.90 13.70
CA LEU A 540 6.78 15.40 14.81
C LEU A 540 7.64 15.75 16.03
N LEU A 541 8.59 14.88 16.38
CA LEU A 541 9.54 15.12 17.48
C LEU A 541 10.41 16.35 17.20
N LEU A 542 10.90 16.48 15.97
CA LEU A 542 11.67 17.65 15.54
C LEU A 542 10.83 18.93 15.62
N ASN A 543 9.57 18.89 15.15
CA ASN A 543 8.70 20.06 15.20
C ASN A 543 8.39 20.49 16.64
N ILE A 544 8.21 19.52 17.54
CA ILE A 544 8.07 19.80 18.98
C ILE A 544 9.34 20.45 19.53
N LYS A 545 10.54 19.98 19.14
CA LYS A 545 11.81 20.53 19.60
C LYS A 545 11.99 22.00 19.18
N GLU A 546 11.74 22.31 17.92
CA GLU A 546 11.84 23.68 17.37
C GLU A 546 10.98 24.69 18.14
N ASN A 547 9.78 24.26 18.55
CA ASN A 547 8.80 25.15 19.16
C ASN A 547 8.79 25.08 20.71
N LYS A 548 9.73 24.34 21.31
CA LYS A 548 9.97 24.37 22.76
C LYS A 548 10.84 25.56 23.19
N THR A 549 11.68 26.07 22.30
CA THR A 549 12.63 27.17 22.58
C THR A 549 12.03 28.56 22.38
N VAL A 550 10.85 28.67 21.77
CA VAL A 550 10.12 29.95 21.69
C VAL A 550 9.38 30.16 23.02
N LYS A 551 10.00 30.90 23.94
CA LYS A 551 9.23 31.54 25.03
C LYS A 551 8.14 32.40 24.36
N PRO A 552 6.88 32.34 24.82
CA PRO A 552 5.91 33.34 24.40
C PRO A 552 6.51 34.70 24.77
N ILE A 553 6.67 35.57 23.77
CA ILE A 553 6.78 37.00 24.04
C ILE A 553 5.48 37.31 24.77
N LEU A 554 5.58 37.57 26.08
CA LEU A 554 4.49 38.08 26.89
C LEU A 554 3.83 39.20 26.08
N GLN A 555 2.57 38.98 25.69
CA GLN A 555 1.67 40.06 25.30
C GLN A 555 1.15 40.71 26.57
#